data_AF-A0A971UUD8-F1
#
_entry.id   AF-A0A971UUD8-F1
#
_cell.length_a   1.000
_cell.length_b   1.000
_cell.length_c   1.000
_cell.angle_alpha   90.00
_cell.angle_beta   90.00
_cell.angle_gamma   90.00
#
_symmetry.space_group_name_H-M   'P 1'
#
loop_
_entity.id
_entity.type
_entity.pdbx_description
1 polymer ?
#
loop_
_entity_poly.entity_id
_entity_poly.type
_entity_poly.pdbx_seq_one_letter_code
_entity_poly.pdbx_strand_id
1 'polypeptide(L)'
;MQNRRRKNQNKTEKIVEPRLKPFDFSSIEAVEDISVDEKRGMRFAGVSALIYVIIMLLLILPKNGLLRNPESGSILNSPFMGGIIFFMMLLFLIPGIFYGVGARVIKSDKDVIALMNKSISGLASFLVLIFFAAQFTAHFNKSNLGTIISVTGANFLESVGFVGLPLIISFIVLTAFINIFIAVDSAKWAIMAPIFVPMFMRLGLSPELTQVAYRIGDSCTNIIAPLMPFFVLTVAFFQRYDKEAGIGSVISTMLPYSIFFLIGWIGLFIVWYLLGLPLGPGAPLFY
;
A
#
# COMPACT_ATOMS: atom_id res chain seq x y z
N MET A 1 11.56 -33.94 -25.51
CA MET A 1 10.73 -32.72 -25.39
C MET A 1 11.27 -31.67 -24.39
N GLN A 2 12.19 -31.99 -23.48
CA GLN A 2 12.78 -31.02 -22.53
C GLN A 2 13.64 -29.93 -23.18
N ASN A 3 14.36 -30.22 -24.27
CA ASN A 3 15.26 -29.23 -24.91
C ASN A 3 14.55 -28.14 -25.75
N ARG A 4 13.26 -28.30 -26.10
CA ARG A 4 12.49 -27.26 -26.80
C ARG A 4 11.78 -26.27 -25.86
N ARG A 5 11.60 -26.60 -24.57
CA ARG A 5 10.98 -25.70 -23.58
C ARG A 5 11.92 -24.59 -23.12
N ARG A 6 13.25 -24.80 -23.12
CA ARG A 6 14.25 -23.81 -22.69
C ARG A 6 14.29 -22.51 -23.53
N LYS A 7 13.78 -22.52 -24.78
CA LYS A 7 13.85 -21.34 -25.67
C LYS A 7 12.78 -20.27 -25.39
N ASN A 8 11.66 -20.61 -24.74
CA ASN A 8 10.55 -19.69 -24.45
C ASN A 8 10.26 -19.53 -22.95
N GLN A 9 11.24 -19.76 -22.07
CA GLN A 9 11.05 -19.63 -20.63
C GLN A 9 11.03 -18.17 -20.20
N ASN A 10 9.97 -17.77 -19.48
CA ASN A 10 9.86 -16.46 -18.83
C ASN A 10 11.04 -16.23 -17.86
N LYS A 11 11.39 -14.97 -17.57
CA LYS A 11 12.52 -14.65 -16.63
C LYS A 11 12.39 -15.37 -15.28
N THR A 12 11.16 -15.56 -14.82
CA THR A 12 10.81 -16.35 -13.63
C THR A 12 11.32 -17.79 -13.72
N GLU A 13 11.04 -18.49 -14.82
CA GLU A 13 11.47 -19.87 -15.04
C GLU A 13 13.01 -19.99 -15.07
N LYS A 14 13.71 -18.98 -15.58
CA LYS A 14 15.19 -19.05 -15.65
C LYS A 14 15.90 -18.77 -14.32
N ILE A 15 15.31 -17.93 -13.46
CA ILE A 15 15.98 -17.41 -12.25
C ILE A 15 15.46 -18.07 -10.98
N VAL A 16 14.17 -18.40 -10.95
CA VAL A 16 13.45 -18.87 -9.75
C VAL A 16 13.25 -20.38 -9.78
N GLU A 17 12.87 -20.95 -10.93
CA GLU A 17 12.65 -22.41 -11.09
C GLU A 17 13.85 -23.26 -10.65
N PRO A 18 15.13 -22.87 -10.89
CA PRO A 18 16.27 -23.66 -10.44
C PRO A 18 16.41 -23.75 -8.91
N ARG A 19 15.70 -22.91 -8.16
CA ARG A 19 15.69 -22.89 -6.69
C ARG A 19 14.53 -23.70 -6.10
N LEU A 20 13.64 -24.19 -6.94
CA LEU A 20 12.46 -24.97 -6.54
C LEU A 20 12.68 -26.47 -6.82
N LYS A 21 12.12 -27.33 -5.97
CA LYS A 21 12.07 -28.77 -6.25
C LYS A 21 11.05 -29.09 -7.36
N PRO A 22 11.23 -30.19 -8.11
CA PRO A 22 10.26 -30.65 -9.09
C PRO A 22 8.87 -30.81 -8.44
N PHE A 23 7.86 -30.17 -9.02
CA PHE A 23 6.51 -30.17 -8.47
C PHE A 23 5.85 -31.54 -8.58
N ASP A 24 5.34 -32.07 -7.47
CA ASP A 24 4.54 -33.30 -7.44
C ASP A 24 3.05 -32.97 -7.65
N PHE A 25 2.53 -33.35 -8.82
CA PHE A 25 1.14 -33.14 -9.21
C PHE A 25 0.14 -34.04 -8.46
N SER A 26 0.60 -34.95 -7.59
CA SER A 26 -0.27 -35.85 -6.82
C SER A 26 -1.01 -35.16 -5.66
N SER A 27 -0.59 -33.96 -5.27
CA SER A 27 -1.10 -33.22 -4.10
C SER A 27 -2.00 -32.02 -4.45
N ILE A 28 -2.62 -32.01 -5.63
CA ILE A 28 -3.58 -30.97 -6.01
C ILE A 28 -4.85 -31.15 -5.17
N GLU A 29 -4.93 -30.45 -4.04
CA GLU A 29 -6.22 -30.20 -3.38
C GLU A 29 -7.13 -29.49 -4.40
N ALA A 30 -8.33 -30.05 -4.60
CA ALA A 30 -9.32 -29.41 -5.43
C ALA A 30 -9.67 -28.05 -4.83
N VAL A 31 -9.44 -26.98 -5.58
CA VAL A 31 -9.94 -25.65 -5.21
C VAL A 31 -11.47 -25.74 -5.23
N GLU A 32 -12.10 -25.65 -4.05
CA GLU A 32 -13.55 -25.66 -3.95
C GLU A 32 -14.14 -24.45 -4.71
N ASP A 33 -15.13 -24.71 -5.56
CA ASP A 33 -15.85 -23.67 -6.27
C ASP A 33 -16.74 -22.89 -5.30
N ILE A 34 -16.98 -21.61 -5.58
CA ILE A 34 -17.77 -20.74 -4.69
C ILE A 34 -19.18 -21.29 -4.46
N SER A 35 -19.62 -21.27 -3.21
CA SER A 35 -20.92 -21.81 -2.81
C SER A 35 -22.09 -21.04 -3.42
N VAL A 36 -23.28 -21.64 -3.43
CA VAL A 36 -24.51 -20.98 -3.95
C VAL A 36 -24.84 -19.71 -3.17
N ASP A 37 -24.62 -19.72 -1.85
CA ASP A 37 -24.85 -18.56 -1.00
C ASP A 37 -23.83 -17.45 -1.26
N GLU A 38 -22.56 -17.77 -1.50
CA GLU A 38 -21.53 -16.79 -1.90
C GLU A 38 -21.81 -16.22 -3.30
N LYS A 39 -22.22 -17.05 -4.27
CA LYS A 39 -22.70 -16.59 -5.59
C LYS A 39 -23.85 -15.59 -5.46
N ARG A 40 -24.80 -15.84 -4.54
CA ARG A 40 -25.89 -14.89 -4.25
C ARG A 40 -25.36 -13.63 -3.57
N GLY A 41 -24.46 -13.75 -2.60
CA GLY A 41 -23.78 -12.64 -1.94
C GLY A 41 -23.10 -11.70 -2.93
N MET A 42 -22.35 -12.25 -3.89
CA MET A 42 -21.67 -11.48 -4.94
C MET A 42 -22.64 -10.66 -5.80
N ARG A 43 -23.82 -11.23 -6.13
CA ARG A 43 -24.86 -10.48 -6.88
C ARG A 43 -25.40 -9.30 -6.07
N PHE A 44 -25.67 -9.50 -4.78
CA PHE A 44 -26.17 -8.44 -3.90
C PHE A 44 -25.12 -7.32 -3.73
N ALA A 45 -23.86 -7.72 -3.50
CA ALA A 45 -22.74 -6.79 -3.44
C ALA A 45 -22.61 -5.97 -4.72
N GLY A 46 -22.62 -6.62 -5.89
CA GLY A 46 -22.52 -5.96 -7.19
C GLY A 46 -23.65 -4.96 -7.45
N VAL A 47 -24.89 -5.33 -7.16
CA VAL A 47 -26.05 -4.43 -7.30
C VAL A 47 -25.93 -3.23 -6.36
N SER A 48 -25.57 -3.45 -5.09
CA SER A 48 -25.42 -2.37 -4.12
C SER A 48 -24.26 -1.42 -4.46
N ALA A 49 -23.15 -1.95 -4.96
CA ALA A 49 -22.01 -1.15 -5.43
C ALA A 49 -22.40 -0.30 -6.65
N LEU A 50 -23.16 -0.88 -7.59
CA LEU A 50 -23.65 -0.15 -8.76
C LEU A 50 -24.59 0.99 -8.35
N ILE A 51 -25.56 0.73 -7.46
CA ILE A 51 -26.47 1.75 -6.92
C ILE A 51 -25.67 2.86 -6.21
N TYR A 52 -24.69 2.49 -5.39
CA TYR A 52 -23.83 3.46 -4.72
C TYR A 52 -23.08 4.35 -5.71
N VAL A 53 -22.46 3.76 -6.73
CA VAL A 53 -21.74 4.51 -7.77
C VAL A 53 -22.70 5.46 -8.51
N ILE A 54 -23.91 5.01 -8.87
CA ILE A 54 -24.92 5.85 -9.52
C ILE A 54 -25.28 7.05 -8.64
N ILE A 55 -25.54 6.82 -7.34
CA ILE A 55 -25.84 7.89 -6.39
C ILE A 55 -24.68 8.89 -6.32
N MET A 56 -23.44 8.41 -6.17
CA MET A 56 -22.27 9.29 -6.12
C MET A 56 -22.10 10.09 -7.41
N LEU A 57 -22.32 9.48 -8.58
CA LEU A 57 -22.26 10.18 -9.87
C LEU A 57 -23.36 11.26 -9.98
N LEU A 58 -24.58 10.99 -9.50
CA LEU A 58 -25.65 11.98 -9.46
C LEU A 58 -25.35 13.15 -8.50
N LEU A 59 -24.59 12.91 -7.44
CA LEU A 59 -24.21 13.96 -6.49
C LEU A 59 -23.02 14.81 -6.96
N ILE A 60 -22.23 14.33 -7.92
CA ILE A 60 -20.98 14.97 -8.37
C ILE A 60 -21.06 15.52 -9.81
N LEU A 61 -21.65 14.78 -10.75
CA LEU A 61 -21.62 15.14 -12.18
C LEU A 61 -22.48 16.35 -12.53
N PRO A 62 -23.72 16.51 -12.01
CA PRO A 62 -24.54 17.67 -12.34
C PRO A 62 -23.83 18.98 -11.98
N LYS A 63 -24.12 20.05 -12.74
CA LYS A 63 -23.54 21.37 -12.45
C LYS A 63 -23.91 21.87 -11.05
N ASN A 64 -25.08 21.48 -10.55
CA ASN A 64 -25.58 21.78 -9.19
C ASN A 64 -25.38 20.59 -8.23
N GLY A 65 -24.41 19.72 -8.48
CA GLY A 65 -24.13 18.56 -7.62
C GLY A 65 -23.80 18.98 -6.19
N LEU A 66 -24.48 18.38 -5.21
CA LEU A 66 -24.35 18.73 -3.78
C LEU A 66 -22.91 18.57 -3.25
N LEU A 67 -22.13 17.67 -3.85
CA LEU A 67 -20.77 17.38 -3.40
C LEU A 67 -19.69 18.14 -4.16
N ARG A 68 -20.06 19.07 -5.05
CA ARG A 68 -19.14 19.99 -5.73
C ARG A 68 -18.84 21.21 -4.85
N ASN A 69 -17.81 21.96 -5.20
CA ASN A 69 -17.54 23.24 -4.53
C ASN A 69 -18.76 24.19 -4.69
N PRO A 70 -19.33 24.72 -3.60
CA PRO A 70 -20.53 25.57 -3.67
C PRO A 70 -20.35 26.88 -4.44
N GLU A 71 -19.13 27.42 -4.48
CA GLU A 71 -18.83 28.73 -5.09
C GLU A 71 -18.35 28.58 -6.54
N SER A 72 -17.37 27.69 -6.76
CA SER A 72 -16.71 27.51 -8.06
C SER A 72 -17.30 26.39 -8.91
N GLY A 73 -18.13 25.51 -8.33
CA GLY A 73 -18.56 24.28 -8.99
C GLY A 73 -17.42 23.31 -9.30
N SER A 74 -16.18 23.54 -8.81
CA SER A 74 -15.05 22.66 -9.03
C SER A 74 -15.24 21.32 -8.30
N ILE A 75 -14.69 20.24 -8.87
CA ILE A 75 -14.64 18.91 -8.22
C ILE A 75 -13.36 18.78 -7.36
N LEU A 76 -12.26 19.43 -7.75
CA LEU A 76 -10.98 19.28 -7.06
C LEU A 76 -10.99 19.87 -5.65
N ASN A 77 -11.58 21.05 -5.51
CA ASN A 77 -11.71 21.74 -4.22
C ASN A 77 -13.12 21.60 -3.66
N SER A 78 -13.62 20.36 -3.53
CA SER A 78 -15.03 20.09 -3.21
C SER A 78 -15.21 19.27 -1.93
N PRO A 79 -16.44 19.28 -1.34
CA PRO A 79 -16.80 18.34 -0.27
C PRO A 79 -16.54 16.87 -0.64
N PHE A 80 -16.67 16.50 -1.93
CA PHE A 80 -16.32 15.16 -2.39
C PHE A 80 -14.84 14.83 -2.16
N MET A 81 -13.92 15.68 -2.61
CA MET A 81 -12.48 15.44 -2.46
C MET A 81 -12.04 15.50 -1.00
N GLY A 82 -12.56 16.46 -0.21
CA GLY A 82 -12.27 16.53 1.22
C GLY A 82 -12.79 15.33 2.02
N GLY A 83 -13.91 14.75 1.59
CA GLY A 83 -14.54 13.58 2.20
C GLY A 83 -14.20 12.25 1.52
N ILE A 84 -13.22 12.20 0.61
CA ILE A 84 -13.01 11.02 -0.27
C ILE A 84 -12.78 9.74 0.53
N ILE A 85 -12.07 9.80 1.66
CA ILE A 85 -11.83 8.66 2.54
C ILE A 85 -13.14 8.11 3.12
N PHE A 86 -14.05 9.00 3.53
CA PHE A 86 -15.36 8.62 4.05
C PHE A 86 -16.23 7.97 2.96
N PHE A 87 -16.25 8.55 1.76
CA PHE A 87 -16.98 7.96 0.63
C PHE A 87 -16.35 6.63 0.17
N MET A 88 -15.04 6.46 0.24
CA MET A 88 -14.40 5.17 0.01
C MET A 88 -14.78 4.15 1.09
N MET A 89 -14.84 4.56 2.36
CA MET A 89 -15.32 3.70 3.45
C MET A 89 -16.74 3.20 3.15
N LEU A 90 -17.66 4.07 2.72
CA LEU A 90 -19.02 3.68 2.32
C LEU A 90 -19.04 2.73 1.11
N LEU A 91 -18.17 2.96 0.12
CA LEU A 91 -18.03 2.10 -1.06
C LEU A 91 -17.63 0.67 -0.70
N PHE A 92 -16.86 0.45 0.36
CA PHE A 92 -16.52 -0.89 0.84
C PHE A 92 -17.54 -1.43 1.85
N LEU A 93 -18.05 -0.58 2.73
CA LEU A 93 -18.99 -0.96 3.79
C LEU A 93 -20.33 -1.43 3.22
N ILE A 94 -20.93 -0.66 2.29
CA ILE A 94 -22.25 -0.95 1.76
C ILE A 94 -22.25 -2.31 1.03
N PRO A 95 -21.42 -2.55 0.00
CA PRO A 95 -21.35 -3.85 -0.65
C PRO A 95 -20.93 -4.99 0.28
N GLY A 96 -20.07 -4.73 1.27
CA GLY A 96 -19.69 -5.72 2.27
C GLY A 96 -20.88 -6.20 3.11
N ILE A 97 -21.77 -5.28 3.53
CA ILE A 97 -23.00 -5.62 4.25
C ILE A 97 -23.95 -6.39 3.33
N PHE A 98 -24.19 -5.90 2.11
CA PHE A 98 -25.09 -6.57 1.16
C PHE A 98 -24.57 -7.95 0.72
N TYR A 99 -23.25 -8.13 0.62
CA TYR A 99 -22.62 -9.43 0.45
C TYR A 99 -22.98 -10.35 1.62
N GLY A 100 -22.74 -9.91 2.86
CA GLY A 100 -23.00 -10.71 4.06
C GLY A 100 -24.48 -11.09 4.21
N VAL A 101 -25.40 -10.19 3.86
CA VAL A 101 -26.85 -10.47 3.80
C VAL A 101 -27.15 -11.49 2.70
N GLY A 102 -26.63 -11.28 1.50
CA GLY A 102 -26.82 -12.18 0.36
C GLY A 102 -26.22 -13.56 0.60
N ALA A 103 -25.11 -13.67 1.32
CA ALA A 103 -24.47 -14.93 1.71
C ALA A 103 -25.07 -15.55 2.99
N ARG A 104 -26.09 -14.95 3.60
CA ARG A 104 -26.71 -15.36 4.89
C ARG A 104 -25.74 -15.42 6.08
N VAL A 105 -24.60 -14.73 5.97
CA VAL A 105 -23.64 -14.54 7.06
C VAL A 105 -24.17 -13.48 8.04
N ILE A 106 -24.79 -12.43 7.51
CA ILE A 106 -25.44 -11.36 8.29
C ILE A 106 -26.94 -11.64 8.29
N LYS A 107 -27.51 -11.92 9.46
CA LYS A 107 -28.94 -12.22 9.63
C LYS A 107 -29.68 -11.11 10.37
N SER A 108 -28.95 -10.27 11.10
CA SER A 108 -29.49 -9.15 11.88
C SER A 108 -28.52 -7.96 11.90
N ASP A 109 -29.04 -6.80 12.31
CA ASP A 109 -28.27 -5.59 12.62
C ASP A 109 -27.19 -5.85 13.69
N LYS A 110 -27.46 -6.73 14.66
CA LYS A 110 -26.49 -7.15 15.68
C LYS A 110 -25.25 -7.79 15.09
N ASP A 111 -25.39 -8.56 14.01
CA ASP A 111 -24.26 -9.19 13.33
C ASP A 111 -23.36 -8.14 12.67
N VAL A 112 -23.96 -7.08 12.11
CA VAL A 112 -23.22 -5.94 11.55
C VAL A 112 -22.42 -5.26 12.64
N ILE A 113 -23.04 -4.96 13.79
CA ILE A 113 -22.36 -4.33 14.94
C ILE A 113 -21.24 -5.22 15.46
N ALA A 114 -21.46 -6.53 15.56
CA ALA A 114 -20.44 -7.48 16.00
C ALA A 114 -19.22 -7.50 15.04
N LEU A 115 -19.46 -7.46 13.73
CA LEU A 115 -18.39 -7.37 12.72
C LEU A 115 -17.63 -6.04 12.84
N MET A 116 -18.34 -4.92 13.03
CA MET A 116 -17.71 -3.61 13.24
C MET A 116 -16.84 -3.59 14.50
N ASN A 117 -17.34 -4.14 15.61
CA ASN A 117 -16.58 -4.26 16.86
C ASN A 117 -15.31 -5.09 16.65
N LYS A 118 -15.42 -6.24 15.98
CA LYS A 118 -14.27 -7.09 15.65
C LYS A 118 -13.22 -6.34 14.83
N SER A 119 -13.64 -5.56 13.82
CA SER A 119 -12.73 -4.74 13.02
C SER A 119 -12.03 -3.68 13.85
N ILE A 120 -12.74 -2.96 14.73
CA ILE A 120 -12.15 -1.93 15.61
C ILE A 120 -11.18 -2.57 16.62
N SER A 121 -11.53 -3.72 17.21
CA SER A 121 -10.64 -4.45 18.11
C SER A 121 -9.33 -4.88 17.41
N GLY A 122 -9.39 -5.27 16.14
CA GLY A 122 -8.21 -5.57 15.32
C GLY A 122 -7.27 -4.38 15.12
N LEU A 123 -7.74 -3.14 15.31
CA LEU A 123 -6.95 -1.91 15.18
C LEU A 123 -6.41 -1.40 16.52
N ALA A 124 -6.65 -2.09 17.64
CA ALA A 124 -6.26 -1.60 18.98
C ALA A 124 -4.75 -1.28 19.08
N SER A 125 -3.88 -2.17 18.60
CA SER A 125 -2.42 -1.94 18.60
C SER A 125 -2.00 -0.76 17.72
N PHE A 126 -2.72 -0.53 16.61
CA PHE A 126 -2.48 0.60 15.72
C PHE A 126 -2.88 1.93 16.38
N LEU A 127 -3.98 1.96 17.15
CA LEU A 127 -4.38 3.14 17.93
C LEU A 127 -3.33 3.52 18.98
N VAL A 128 -2.75 2.53 19.66
CA VAL A 128 -1.65 2.77 20.62
C VAL A 128 -0.44 3.35 19.91
N LEU A 129 -0.06 2.81 18.75
CA LEU A 129 1.05 3.34 17.96
C LEU A 129 0.81 4.80 17.53
N ILE A 130 -0.36 5.10 16.95
CA ILE A 130 -0.70 6.48 16.53
C ILE A 130 -0.68 7.42 17.73
N PHE A 131 -1.17 6.99 18.90
CA PHE A 131 -1.13 7.81 20.10
C PHE A 131 0.31 8.26 20.41
N PHE A 132 1.26 7.34 20.49
CA PHE A 132 2.66 7.69 20.75
C PHE A 132 3.31 8.47 19.60
N ALA A 133 3.01 8.13 18.35
CA ALA A 133 3.51 8.86 17.18
C ALA A 133 3.02 10.32 17.15
N ALA A 134 1.76 10.55 17.52
CA ALA A 134 1.19 11.88 17.64
C ALA A 134 1.86 12.68 18.75
N GLN A 135 2.09 12.07 19.92
CA GLN A 135 2.84 12.72 21.01
C GLN A 135 4.28 13.04 20.60
N PHE A 136 4.99 12.10 19.97
CA PHE A 136 6.33 12.31 19.44
C PHE A 136 6.36 13.50 18.47
N THR A 137 5.48 13.50 17.46
CA THR A 137 5.41 14.57 16.46
C THR A 137 5.10 15.92 17.11
N ALA A 138 4.17 15.96 18.07
CA ALA A 138 3.83 17.18 18.79
C ALA A 138 5.01 17.73 19.61
N HIS A 139 5.71 16.89 20.37
CA HIS A 139 6.88 17.30 21.15
C HIS A 139 8.09 17.64 20.26
N PHE A 140 8.28 16.92 19.16
CA PHE A 140 9.34 17.14 18.18
C PHE A 140 9.18 18.48 17.46
N ASN A 141 7.94 18.85 17.12
CA ASN A 141 7.62 20.16 16.55
C ASN A 141 7.73 21.26 17.61
N LYS A 142 7.17 21.06 18.81
CA LYS A 142 7.20 22.05 19.90
C LYS A 142 8.62 22.40 20.35
N SER A 143 9.53 21.42 20.36
CA SER A 143 10.94 21.61 20.71
C SER A 143 11.78 22.25 19.60
N ASN A 144 11.20 22.51 18.42
CA ASN A 144 11.90 22.94 17.21
C ASN A 144 12.98 21.97 16.70
N LEU A 145 13.09 20.75 17.27
CA LEU A 145 14.06 19.75 16.82
C LEU A 145 13.81 19.35 15.36
N GLY A 146 12.54 19.22 14.96
CA GLY A 146 12.20 18.95 13.55
C GLY A 146 12.66 20.05 12.60
N THR A 147 12.50 21.31 12.99
CA THR A 147 13.00 22.46 12.22
C THR A 147 14.52 22.45 12.15
N ILE A 148 15.22 22.22 13.27
CA ILE A 148 16.70 22.20 13.30
C ILE A 148 17.24 21.08 12.41
N ILE A 149 16.70 19.86 12.54
CA ILE A 149 17.15 18.69 11.78
C ILE A 149 16.85 18.87 10.30
N SER A 150 15.64 19.35 9.94
CA SER A 150 15.27 19.56 8.54
C SER A 150 16.10 20.65 7.87
N VAL A 151 16.36 21.77 8.55
CA VAL A 151 17.21 22.85 8.04
C VAL A 151 18.65 22.39 7.90
N THR A 152 19.23 21.82 8.95
CA THR A 152 20.64 21.38 8.94
C THR A 152 20.86 20.27 7.92
N GLY A 153 19.92 19.31 7.85
CA GLY A 153 19.96 18.22 6.88
C GLY A 153 19.81 18.72 5.44
N ALA A 154 18.87 19.63 5.18
CA ALA A 154 18.71 20.23 3.86
C ALA A 154 19.98 20.99 3.43
N ASN A 155 20.54 21.83 4.31
CA ASN A 155 21.77 22.57 4.03
C ASN A 155 22.95 21.61 3.76
N PHE A 156 23.06 20.52 4.51
CA PHE A 156 24.09 19.51 4.28
C PHE A 156 23.94 18.88 2.89
N LEU A 157 22.74 18.39 2.56
CA LEU A 157 22.45 17.76 1.27
C LEU A 157 22.67 18.73 0.10
N GLU A 158 22.26 19.99 0.26
CA GLU A 158 22.47 21.05 -0.72
C GLU A 158 23.96 21.37 -0.90
N SER A 159 24.74 21.46 0.18
CA SER A 159 26.18 21.77 0.12
C SER A 159 27.01 20.71 -0.60
N VAL A 160 26.57 19.44 -0.59
CA VAL A 160 27.20 18.35 -1.36
C VAL A 160 26.57 18.16 -2.74
N GLY A 161 25.60 18.99 -3.12
CA GLY A 161 24.87 18.92 -4.39
C GLY A 161 23.92 17.72 -4.52
N PHE A 162 23.56 17.08 -3.40
CA PHE A 162 22.73 15.89 -3.37
C PHE A 162 21.24 16.24 -3.24
N VAL A 163 20.67 16.75 -4.32
CA VAL A 163 19.29 17.24 -4.41
C VAL A 163 18.51 16.58 -5.57
N GLY A 164 17.20 16.75 -5.61
CA GLY A 164 16.36 16.30 -6.73
C GLY A 164 16.26 14.78 -6.87
N LEU A 165 16.42 14.27 -8.11
CA LEU A 165 16.17 12.86 -8.43
C LEU A 165 17.11 11.87 -7.71
N PRO A 166 18.45 12.08 -7.64
CA PRO A 166 19.34 11.18 -6.89
C PRO A 166 18.97 11.07 -5.41
N LEU A 167 18.55 12.19 -4.79
CA LEU A 167 18.15 12.23 -3.39
C LEU A 167 16.96 11.31 -3.12
N ILE A 168 15.91 11.44 -3.94
CA ILE A 168 14.67 10.69 -3.70
C ILE A 168 14.81 9.21 -4.07
N ILE A 169 15.65 8.85 -5.04
CA ILE A 169 15.99 7.45 -5.32
C ILE A 169 16.73 6.83 -4.13
N SER A 170 17.70 7.54 -3.55
CA SER A 170 18.37 7.07 -2.34
C SER A 170 17.41 6.93 -1.16
N PHE A 171 16.41 7.79 -1.06
CA PHE A 171 15.35 7.66 -0.06
C PHE A 171 14.48 6.40 -0.27
N ILE A 172 14.15 6.05 -1.52
CA ILE A 172 13.47 4.78 -1.86
C ILE A 172 14.31 3.59 -1.37
N VAL A 173 15.60 3.58 -1.70
CA VAL A 173 16.53 2.49 -1.33
C VAL A 173 16.71 2.40 0.18
N LEU A 174 16.84 3.54 0.87
CA LEU A 174 16.92 3.61 2.32
C LEU A 174 15.66 3.02 2.96
N THR A 175 14.48 3.39 2.46
CA THR A 175 13.20 2.88 2.97
C THR A 175 13.09 1.37 2.75
N ALA A 176 13.48 0.89 1.56
CA ALA A 176 13.49 -0.53 1.24
C ALA A 176 14.42 -1.33 2.16
N PHE A 177 15.57 -0.76 2.53
CA PHE A 177 16.50 -1.35 3.49
C PHE A 177 15.93 -1.39 4.91
N ILE A 178 15.41 -0.27 5.41
CA ILE A 178 14.79 -0.18 6.74
C ILE A 178 13.63 -1.17 6.87
N ASN A 179 12.85 -1.37 5.81
CA ASN A 179 11.70 -2.27 5.80
C ASN A 179 12.06 -3.74 6.14
N ILE A 180 13.28 -4.20 5.83
CA ILE A 180 13.71 -5.56 6.17
C ILE A 180 13.71 -5.77 7.70
N PHE A 181 13.97 -4.70 8.47
CA PHE A 181 14.04 -4.72 9.93
C PHE A 181 12.75 -4.25 10.60
N ILE A 182 12.03 -3.33 9.99
CA ILE A 182 10.78 -2.78 10.53
C ILE A 182 9.68 -3.03 9.50
N ALA A 183 8.99 -4.17 9.60
CA ALA A 183 7.99 -4.55 8.60
C ALA A 183 6.68 -3.76 8.71
N VAL A 184 6.44 -3.06 9.82
CA VAL A 184 5.20 -2.31 10.04
C VAL A 184 5.29 -0.96 9.34
N ASP A 185 4.59 -0.83 8.20
CA ASP A 185 4.52 0.39 7.38
C ASP A 185 4.25 1.64 8.23
N SER A 186 3.12 1.64 8.94
CA SER A 186 2.71 2.82 9.69
C SER A 186 3.69 3.24 10.80
N ALA A 187 4.44 2.28 11.37
CA ALA A 187 5.43 2.57 12.41
C ALA A 187 6.67 3.26 11.83
N LYS A 188 7.16 2.81 10.67
CA LYS A 188 8.27 3.48 9.97
C LYS A 188 7.88 4.87 9.53
N TRP A 189 6.72 5.01 8.86
CA TRP A 189 6.28 6.31 8.36
C TRP A 189 6.08 7.32 9.49
N ALA A 190 5.54 6.88 10.64
CA ALA A 190 5.38 7.72 11.83
C ALA A 190 6.70 8.33 12.34
N ILE A 191 7.83 7.65 12.16
CA ILE A 191 9.16 8.13 12.57
C ILE A 191 9.82 8.94 11.45
N MET A 192 9.70 8.48 10.20
CA MET A 192 10.39 9.09 9.05
C MET A 192 9.71 10.38 8.59
N ALA A 193 8.39 10.44 8.57
CA ALA A 193 7.66 11.58 8.01
C ALA A 193 7.99 12.91 8.69
N PRO A 194 8.03 13.03 10.03
CA PRO A 194 8.36 14.30 10.70
C PRO A 194 9.77 14.81 10.41
N ILE A 195 10.68 13.95 9.95
CA ILE A 195 12.08 14.27 9.67
C ILE A 195 12.29 14.58 8.18
N PHE A 196 11.90 13.64 7.31
CA PHE A 196 12.21 13.70 5.88
C PHE A 196 11.26 14.59 5.09
N VAL A 197 9.98 14.65 5.44
CA VAL A 197 9.01 15.48 4.70
C VAL A 197 9.39 16.96 4.77
N PRO A 198 9.60 17.57 5.95
CA PRO A 198 10.00 18.97 6.01
C PRO A 198 11.38 19.23 5.37
N MET A 199 12.32 18.29 5.50
CA MET A 199 13.65 18.41 4.89
C MET A 199 13.57 18.45 3.36
N PHE A 200 12.80 17.56 2.74
CA PHE A 200 12.65 17.50 1.29
C PHE A 200 11.82 18.66 0.74
N MET A 201 10.83 19.16 1.49
CA MET A 201 10.12 20.40 1.17
C MET A 201 11.07 21.59 1.05
N ARG A 202 12.07 21.70 1.93
CA ARG A 202 13.08 22.77 1.84
C ARG A 202 13.96 22.65 0.60
N LEU A 203 14.12 21.44 0.07
CA LEU A 203 14.86 21.15 -1.16
C LEU A 203 13.96 21.21 -2.41
N GLY A 204 12.74 21.75 -2.30
CA GLY A 204 11.80 21.96 -3.40
C GLY A 204 11.02 20.72 -3.82
N LEU A 205 11.00 19.66 -3.01
CA LEU A 205 10.24 18.43 -3.29
C LEU A 205 8.95 18.40 -2.47
N SER A 206 7.84 18.00 -3.10
CA SER A 206 6.54 17.99 -2.42
C SER A 206 6.44 16.88 -1.35
N PRO A 207 5.59 17.06 -0.32
CA PRO A 207 5.27 16.01 0.66
C PRO A 207 4.73 14.74 0.00
N GLU A 208 3.90 14.90 -1.03
CA GLU A 208 3.29 13.81 -1.79
C GLU A 208 4.35 12.97 -2.49
N LEU A 209 5.37 13.62 -3.06
CA LEU A 209 6.49 12.94 -3.69
C LEU A 209 7.30 12.12 -2.69
N THR A 210 7.56 12.69 -1.51
CA THR A 210 8.23 11.99 -0.41
C THR A 210 7.43 10.76 0.03
N GLN A 211 6.10 10.89 0.14
CA GLN A 211 5.22 9.79 0.51
C GLN A 211 5.18 8.69 -0.55
N VAL A 212 5.15 9.04 -1.84
CA VAL A 212 5.21 8.06 -2.94
C VAL A 212 6.53 7.31 -2.93
N ALA A 213 7.66 8.01 -2.78
CA ALA A 213 8.97 7.39 -2.68
C ALA A 213 9.07 6.42 -1.49
N TYR A 214 8.54 6.82 -0.34
CA TYR A 214 8.44 5.94 0.83
C TYR A 214 7.61 4.69 0.54
N ARG A 215 6.42 4.82 -0.07
CA ARG A 215 5.55 3.68 -0.42
C ARG A 215 6.18 2.71 -1.40
N ILE A 216 6.97 3.21 -2.35
CA ILE A 216 7.74 2.36 -3.26
C ILE A 216 8.75 1.53 -2.47
N GLY A 217 9.54 2.17 -1.61
CA GLY A 217 10.55 1.47 -0.80
C GLY A 217 9.94 0.45 0.15
N ASP A 218 8.88 0.84 0.87
CA ASP A 218 8.15 -0.01 1.83
C ASP A 218 7.61 -1.29 1.16
N SER A 219 6.98 -1.17 -0.01
CA SER A 219 6.32 -2.30 -0.65
C SER A 219 7.28 -3.33 -1.25
N CYS A 220 8.43 -2.89 -1.79
CA CYS A 220 9.29 -3.74 -2.62
C CYS A 220 10.02 -4.85 -1.84
N THR A 221 10.30 -4.67 -0.56
CA THR A 221 11.08 -5.62 0.26
C THR A 221 10.24 -6.41 1.26
N ASN A 222 8.91 -6.23 1.28
CA ASN A 222 8.01 -6.94 2.19
C ASN A 222 8.11 -8.47 2.07
N ILE A 223 8.22 -8.98 0.84
CA ILE A 223 8.28 -10.43 0.57
C ILE A 223 9.56 -11.12 1.06
N ILE A 224 10.61 -10.35 1.35
CA ILE A 224 11.89 -10.86 1.89
C ILE A 224 12.11 -10.46 3.35
N ALA A 225 11.20 -9.71 3.97
CA ALA A 225 11.30 -9.26 5.35
C ALA A 225 10.86 -10.39 6.30
N PRO A 226 11.79 -11.03 7.06
CA PRO A 226 11.44 -12.17 7.92
C PRO A 226 10.53 -11.78 9.08
N LEU A 227 10.57 -10.49 9.45
CA LEU A 227 9.80 -9.90 10.55
C LEU A 227 8.38 -9.51 10.13
N MET A 228 8.00 -9.70 8.86
CA MET A 228 6.64 -9.43 8.40
C MET A 228 5.67 -10.44 9.04
N PRO A 229 4.53 -10.01 9.60
CA PRO A 229 3.61 -10.90 10.32
C PRO A 229 3.13 -12.12 9.51
N PHE A 230 3.01 -11.98 8.20
CA PHE A 230 2.57 -13.06 7.30
C PHE A 230 3.71 -13.95 6.79
N PHE A 231 4.97 -13.63 7.09
CA PHE A 231 6.13 -14.36 6.57
C PHE A 231 6.13 -15.83 7.03
N VAL A 232 5.77 -16.08 8.30
CA VAL A 232 5.67 -17.44 8.86
C VAL A 232 4.62 -18.27 8.13
N LEU A 233 3.48 -17.64 7.79
CA LEU A 233 2.42 -18.29 7.02
C LEU A 233 2.91 -18.64 5.59
N THR A 234 3.66 -17.74 4.95
CA THR A 234 4.28 -18.00 3.64
C THR A 234 5.25 -19.18 3.70
N VAL A 235 6.09 -19.28 4.74
CA VAL A 235 6.98 -20.43 4.95
C VAL A 235 6.16 -21.72 5.10
N ALA A 236 5.09 -21.70 5.89
CA ALA A 236 4.20 -22.85 6.06
C ALA A 236 3.57 -23.30 4.73
N PHE A 237 3.21 -22.36 3.85
CA PHE A 237 2.73 -22.70 2.50
C PHE A 237 3.82 -23.28 1.60
N PHE A 238 5.05 -22.75 1.67
CA PHE A 238 6.20 -23.35 0.98
C PHE A 238 6.44 -24.79 1.44
N GLN A 239 6.33 -25.04 2.75
CA GLN A 239 6.51 -26.36 3.34
C GLN A 239 5.48 -27.41 2.92
N ARG A 240 4.32 -26.98 2.41
CA ARG A 240 3.34 -27.91 1.81
C ARG A 240 3.87 -28.59 0.56
N TYR A 241 4.70 -27.88 -0.22
CA TYR A 241 5.25 -28.37 -1.48
C TYR A 241 6.70 -28.83 -1.36
N ASP A 242 7.48 -28.23 -0.46
CA ASP A 242 8.83 -28.64 -0.13
C ASP A 242 9.04 -28.65 1.39
N LYS A 243 8.97 -29.85 2.00
CA LYS A 243 9.08 -30.02 3.46
C LYS A 243 10.41 -29.55 4.06
N GLU A 244 11.46 -29.39 3.26
CA GLU A 244 12.76 -28.88 3.71
C GLU A 244 12.89 -27.36 3.56
N ALA A 245 11.88 -26.69 3.00
CA ALA A 245 11.89 -25.24 2.85
C ALA A 245 11.86 -24.54 4.22
N GLY A 246 12.84 -23.66 4.42
CA GLY A 246 12.91 -22.78 5.58
C GLY A 246 12.81 -21.31 5.21
N ILE A 247 13.07 -20.45 6.19
CA ILE A 247 13.13 -18.99 6.02
C ILE A 247 14.08 -18.61 4.88
N GLY A 248 15.28 -19.20 4.85
CA GLY A 248 16.27 -18.95 3.81
C GLY A 248 15.82 -19.38 2.40
N SER A 249 15.05 -20.47 2.29
CA SER A 249 14.50 -20.94 1.02
C SER A 249 13.48 -19.95 0.47
N VAL A 250 12.60 -19.42 1.32
CA VAL A 250 11.61 -18.40 0.92
C VAL A 250 12.32 -17.10 0.51
N ILE A 251 13.24 -16.59 1.34
CA ILE A 251 13.97 -15.34 1.03
C ILE A 251 14.74 -15.47 -0.26
N SER A 252 15.52 -16.55 -0.43
CA SER A 252 16.32 -16.75 -1.64
C SER A 252 15.44 -16.90 -2.88
N THR A 253 14.26 -17.52 -2.77
CA THR A 253 13.31 -17.64 -3.89
C THR A 253 12.67 -16.29 -4.24
N MET A 254 12.34 -15.47 -3.24
CA MET A 254 11.64 -14.19 -3.40
C MET A 254 12.56 -13.00 -3.68
N LEU A 255 13.84 -13.08 -3.34
CA LEU A 255 14.83 -12.01 -3.50
C LEU A 255 14.92 -11.47 -4.94
N PRO A 256 14.96 -12.30 -6.00
CA PRO A 256 14.95 -11.80 -7.37
C PRO A 256 13.70 -10.96 -7.67
N TYR A 257 12.52 -11.38 -7.21
CA TYR A 257 11.29 -10.62 -7.40
C TYR A 257 11.38 -9.26 -6.72
N SER A 258 11.84 -9.22 -5.47
CA SER A 258 11.99 -7.96 -4.72
C SER A 258 12.92 -6.98 -5.45
N ILE A 259 14.05 -7.47 -5.97
CA ILE A 259 15.00 -6.65 -6.75
C ILE A 259 14.38 -6.16 -8.06
N PHE A 260 13.73 -7.04 -8.84
CA PHE A 260 13.10 -6.64 -10.10
C PHE A 260 11.93 -5.68 -9.89
N PHE A 261 11.14 -5.86 -8.83
CA PHE A 261 10.07 -4.93 -8.46
C PHE A 261 10.65 -3.57 -8.05
N LEU A 262 11.70 -3.55 -7.23
CA LEU A 262 12.35 -2.30 -6.81
C LEU A 262 12.91 -1.53 -8.01
N ILE A 263 13.63 -2.21 -8.91
CA ILE A 263 14.16 -1.60 -10.13
C ILE A 263 13.03 -1.12 -11.04
N GLY A 264 11.99 -1.93 -11.23
CA GLY A 264 10.84 -1.58 -12.05
C GLY A 264 10.10 -0.35 -11.53
N TRP A 265 9.87 -0.29 -10.22
CA TRP A 265 9.23 0.84 -9.56
C TRP A 265 10.10 2.10 -9.59
N ILE A 266 11.41 1.99 -9.35
CA ILE A 266 12.33 3.11 -9.50
C ILE A 266 12.33 3.61 -10.95
N GLY A 267 12.31 2.71 -11.94
CA GLY A 267 12.22 3.06 -13.35
C GLY A 267 10.93 3.83 -13.67
N LEU A 268 9.78 3.33 -13.21
CA LEU A 268 8.50 4.02 -13.35
C LEU A 268 8.52 5.41 -12.68
N PHE A 269 9.07 5.48 -11.47
CA PHE A 269 9.20 6.72 -10.71
C PHE A 269 10.07 7.75 -11.44
N ILE A 270 11.22 7.34 -11.99
CA ILE A 270 12.11 8.21 -12.77
C ILE A 270 11.36 8.78 -13.97
N VAL A 271 10.67 7.94 -14.74
CA VAL A 271 9.90 8.40 -15.91
C VAL A 271 8.83 9.40 -15.47
N TRP A 272 8.12 9.12 -14.39
CA TRP A 272 7.08 10.01 -13.86
C TRP A 272 7.64 11.37 -13.42
N TYR A 273 8.78 11.35 -12.72
CA TYR A 273 9.48 12.53 -12.23
C TYR A 273 9.98 13.40 -13.38
N LEU A 274 10.62 12.79 -14.40
CA LEU A 274 11.14 13.50 -15.57
C LEU A 274 10.02 14.10 -16.43
N LEU A 275 8.86 13.45 -16.50
CA LEU A 275 7.69 13.97 -17.21
C LEU A 275 6.97 15.09 -16.45
N GLY A 276 7.34 15.38 -15.20
CA GLY A 276 6.73 16.46 -14.43
C GLY A 276 5.27 16.19 -14.05
N LEU A 277 4.81 14.92 -14.11
CA LEU A 277 3.40 14.59 -13.96
C LEU A 277 2.94 14.75 -12.50
N PRO A 278 1.77 15.37 -12.25
CA PRO A 278 1.23 15.45 -10.90
C PRO A 278 0.97 14.05 -10.35
N LEU A 279 1.24 13.84 -9.06
CA LEU A 279 1.06 12.55 -8.40
C LEU A 279 -0.41 12.26 -8.10
N GLY A 280 -1.22 13.30 -8.13
CA GLY A 280 -2.65 13.26 -7.90
C GLY A 280 -3.29 14.60 -8.20
N PRO A 281 -4.62 14.69 -8.04
CA PRO A 281 -5.35 15.93 -8.30
C PRO A 281 -4.88 17.02 -7.34
N GLY A 282 -4.26 18.08 -7.87
CA GLY A 282 -3.70 19.17 -7.05
C GLY A 282 -2.38 18.86 -6.33
N ALA A 283 -1.69 17.76 -6.69
CA ALA A 283 -0.44 17.33 -6.06
C ALA A 283 0.76 17.44 -7.03
N PRO A 284 1.41 18.61 -7.13
CA PRO A 284 2.61 18.78 -7.94
C PRO A 284 3.81 18.03 -7.35
N LEU A 285 4.83 17.78 -8.17
CA LEU A 285 6.07 17.13 -7.72
C LEU A 285 6.99 18.08 -6.95
N PHE A 286 6.92 19.37 -7.29
CA PHE A 286 7.80 20.41 -6.78
C PHE A 286 7.01 21.41 -5.93
N TYR A 287 7.67 21.94 -4.90
CA TYR A 287 7.13 22.89 -3.92
C TYR A 287 7.88 24.22 -3.99
#